data_AF-A0A7C6XMQ2-F1
#
_entry.id   AF-A0A7C6XMQ2-F1
#
_cell.length_a   1.000
_cell.length_b   1.000
_cell.length_c   1.000
_cell.angle_alpha   90.00
_cell.angle_beta   90.00
_cell.angle_gamma   90.00
#
_symmetry.space_group_name_H-M   'P 1'
#
loop_
_entity.id
_entity.type
_entity.pdbx_description
1 polymer ?
#
loop_
_entity_poly.entity_id
_entity_poly.type
_entity_poly.pdbx_seq_one_letter_code
_entity_poly.pdbx_strand_id
1 'polypeptide(L)'
;MKYPARPATIPPQLPEWDPAWSRIVEARTSDGTHAFHVLDTLPALTAAGVEPAGTIVALHGNPTWSYLWRRLARATVDAAQSGGRAWRLIAPD
;
A
#
# COMPACT_ATOMS: atom_id res chain seq x y z
N MET A 1 24.89 -5.04 -9.51
CA MET A 1 24.24 -6.00 -8.57
C MET A 1 24.37 -7.40 -9.15
N LYS A 2 24.77 -8.42 -8.38
CA LYS A 2 24.96 -9.81 -8.88
C LYS A 2 23.62 -10.48 -9.26
N TYR A 3 22.51 -9.95 -8.77
CA TYR A 3 21.15 -10.33 -9.12
C TYR A 3 20.35 -9.05 -9.37
N PRO A 4 19.84 -8.81 -10.59
CA PRO A 4 18.99 -7.65 -10.85
C PRO A 4 17.67 -7.81 -10.08
N ALA A 5 17.15 -6.69 -9.56
CA ALA A 5 15.81 -6.67 -9.00
C ALA A 5 14.79 -7.07 -10.09
N ARG A 6 13.76 -7.83 -9.69
CA ARG A 6 12.62 -8.07 -10.60
C ARG A 6 11.86 -6.75 -10.75
N PRO A 7 11.33 -6.44 -11.95
CA PRO A 7 10.44 -5.30 -12.11
C PRO A 7 9.28 -5.37 -11.11
N ALA A 8 8.88 -4.23 -10.55
CA ALA A 8 7.71 -4.16 -9.69
C ALA A 8 6.45 -4.56 -10.48
N THR A 9 5.60 -5.36 -9.84
CA THR A 9 4.36 -5.86 -10.44
C THR A 9 3.21 -5.68 -9.47
N ILE A 10 2.01 -5.46 -10.00
CA ILE A 10 0.78 -5.56 -9.21
C ILE A 10 0.61 -7.03 -8.78
N PRO A 11 0.33 -7.31 -7.50
CA PRO A 11 0.07 -8.67 -7.07
C PRO A 11 -1.15 -9.26 -7.78
N PRO A 12 -1.22 -10.58 -7.96
CA PRO A 12 -2.42 -11.24 -8.46
C PRO A 12 -3.58 -11.07 -7.45
N GLN A 13 -4.73 -11.69 -7.74
CA GLN A 13 -5.79 -11.77 -6.75
C GLN A 13 -5.27 -12.52 -5.51
N LEU A 14 -5.36 -11.88 -4.34
CA LEU A 14 -4.90 -12.43 -3.08
C LEU A 14 -6.04 -12.45 -2.04
N PRO A 15 -6.00 -13.40 -1.09
CA PRO A 15 -6.95 -13.41 0.02
C PRO A 15 -6.89 -12.10 0.81
N GLU A 16 -8.07 -11.57 1.16
CA GLU A 16 -8.22 -10.37 2.00
C GLU A 16 -7.62 -9.07 1.41
N TRP A 17 -7.08 -9.12 0.19
CA TRP A 17 -6.49 -7.99 -0.50
C TRP A 17 -7.52 -7.30 -1.40
N ASP A 18 -7.62 -5.99 -1.30
CA ASP A 18 -8.38 -5.19 -2.27
C ASP A 18 -7.47 -4.78 -3.43
N PRO A 19 -7.76 -5.18 -4.68
CA PRO A 19 -6.97 -4.77 -5.84
C PRO A 19 -6.85 -3.25 -5.98
N ALA A 20 -7.83 -2.47 -5.49
CA ALA A 20 -7.79 -1.01 -5.53
C ALA A 20 -6.69 -0.41 -4.65
N TRP A 21 -6.09 -1.18 -3.74
CA TRP A 21 -4.98 -0.72 -2.92
C TRP A 21 -3.64 -0.79 -3.64
N SER A 22 -3.52 -1.51 -4.75
CA SER A 22 -2.23 -1.71 -5.42
C SER A 22 -1.91 -0.57 -6.38
N ARG A 23 -0.73 0.02 -6.23
CA ARG A 23 -0.17 0.99 -7.18
C ARG A 23 1.30 0.71 -7.44
N ILE A 24 1.75 1.06 -8.65
CA ILE A 24 3.19 1.15 -8.96
C ILE A 24 3.56 2.63 -8.95
N VAL A 25 4.65 2.96 -8.26
CA VAL A 25 5.18 4.32 -8.21
C VAL A 25 6.64 4.32 -8.66
N GLU A 26 7.02 5.36 -9.38
CA GLU A 26 8.41 5.62 -9.70
C GLU A 26 9.02 6.53 -8.63
N ALA A 27 10.22 6.18 -8.17
CA ALA A 27 11.00 7.01 -7.27
C ALA A 27 12.42 7.17 -7.81
N ARG A 28 12.93 8.42 -7.77
CA ARG A 28 14.32 8.70 -8.05
C ARG A 28 15.17 8.25 -6.85
N THR A 29 16.18 7.45 -7.12
CA THR A 29 17.15 6.98 -6.14
C THR A 29 18.56 7.37 -6.56
N SER A 30 19.57 7.04 -5.75
CA SER A 30 20.98 7.35 -6.04
C SER A 30 21.53 6.64 -7.27
N ASP A 31 20.95 5.50 -7.67
CA ASP A 31 21.41 4.68 -8.80
C ASP A 31 20.44 4.66 -9.98
N GLY A 32 19.41 5.50 -9.96
CA GLY A 32 18.45 5.66 -11.05
C GLY A 32 17.01 5.79 -10.58
N THR A 33 16.08 5.90 -11.53
CA THR A 33 14.65 5.78 -11.23
C THR A 33 14.29 4.30 -11.11
N HIS A 34 13.65 3.92 -10.01
CA HIS A 34 13.11 2.57 -9.83
C HIS A 34 11.60 2.61 -9.61
N ALA A 35 10.94 1.53 -10.00
CA ALA A 35 9.53 1.31 -9.76
C ALA A 35 9.33 0.44 -8.52
N PHE A 36 8.37 0.81 -7.67
CA PHE A 36 8.01 0.09 -6.45
C PHE A 36 6.51 -0.22 -6.45
N HIS A 37 6.14 -1.40 -5.97
CA HIS A 37 4.75 -1.64 -5.57
C HIS A 37 4.50 -0.96 -4.22
N VAL A 38 3.32 -0.39 -4.08
CA VAL A 38 2.86 0.24 -2.85
C VAL A 38 1.39 -0.15 -2.63
N LEU A 39 1.08 -0.60 -1.41
CA LEU A 39 -0.28 -0.63 -0.87
C LEU A 39 -0.66 0.81 -0.49
N ASP A 40 -1.73 1.33 -1.06
CA ASP A 40 -2.26 2.66 -0.78
C ASP A 40 -3.78 2.61 -0.61
N THR A 41 -4.29 2.90 0.59
CA THR A 41 -5.75 2.86 0.85
C THR A 41 -6.50 4.12 0.41
N LEU A 42 -5.81 5.15 -0.09
CA LEU A 42 -6.47 6.40 -0.49
C LEU A 42 -7.60 6.20 -1.53
N PRO A 43 -7.44 5.40 -2.60
CA PRO A 43 -8.53 5.18 -3.55
C PRO A 43 -9.80 4.62 -2.89
N ALA A 44 -9.65 3.73 -1.90
CA ALA A 44 -10.79 3.17 -1.17
C ALA A 44 -11.46 4.21 -0.25
N LEU A 45 -10.67 5.08 0.38
CA LEU A 45 -11.19 6.19 1.21
C LEU A 45 -11.92 7.24 0.35
N THR A 46 -11.33 7.63 -0.78
CA THR A 46 -11.94 8.57 -1.74
C THR A 46 -13.24 8.01 -2.32
N ALA A 47 -13.28 6.72 -2.68
CA ALA A 47 -14.51 6.07 -3.15
C ALA A 47 -15.62 6.07 -2.10
N ALA A 48 -15.27 6.08 -0.81
CA ALA A 48 -16.21 6.22 0.30
C ALA A 48 -16.56 7.68 0.65
N GLY A 49 -16.01 8.67 -0.07
CA GLY A 49 -16.20 10.09 0.22
C GLY A 49 -15.54 10.55 1.52
N VAL A 50 -14.49 9.84 1.98
CA VAL A 50 -13.82 10.11 3.25
C VAL A 50 -12.43 10.70 3.00
N GLU A 51 -12.18 11.87 3.60
CA GLU A 51 -10.86 12.50 3.61
C GLU A 51 -10.00 11.94 4.77
N PRO A 52 -8.75 11.50 4.53
CA PRO A 52 -7.88 11.00 5.58
C PRO A 52 -7.46 12.10 6.56
N ALA A 53 -7.55 11.82 7.86
CA ALA A 53 -7.05 12.69 8.93
C ALA A 53 -5.52 12.58 9.14
N GLY A 54 -4.85 11.68 8.40
CA GLY A 54 -3.41 11.45 8.45
C GLY A 54 -3.01 10.16 7.72
N THR A 55 -1.71 9.91 7.67
CA THR A 55 -1.13 8.76 6.98
C THR A 55 -0.31 7.90 7.94
N ILE A 56 -0.54 6.59 7.91
CA ILE A 56 0.31 5.57 8.51
C ILE A 56 1.22 5.04 7.40
N VAL A 57 2.54 5.06 7.64
CA VAL A 57 3.53 4.42 6.75
C VAL A 57 4.00 3.13 7.42
N ALA A 58 3.66 1.98 6.82
CA ALA A 58 3.96 0.66 7.36
C ALA A 58 5.08 -0.02 6.57
N LEU A 59 6.27 -0.07 7.17
CA LEU A 59 7.45 -0.72 6.59
C LEU A 59 7.49 -2.19 6.99
N HIS A 60 7.67 -3.08 6.02
CA HIS A 60 7.82 -4.51 6.30
C HIS A 60 9.29 -4.87 6.61
N GLY A 61 9.49 -6.11 7.07
CA GLY A 61 10.82 -6.71 7.26
C GLY A 61 11.07 -7.87 6.30
N ASN A 62 12.24 -8.48 6.38
CA ASN A 62 12.58 -9.70 5.63
C ASN A 62 12.00 -10.95 6.33
N PRO A 63 11.39 -11.92 5.63
CA PRO A 63 11.14 -12.04 4.18
C PRO A 63 9.70 -11.70 3.77
N THR A 64 9.14 -10.65 4.36
CA THR A 64 7.75 -10.21 4.09
C THR A 64 7.70 -9.07 3.08
N TRP A 65 6.49 -8.61 2.78
CA TRP A 65 6.16 -7.51 1.85
C TRP A 65 4.81 -6.90 2.29
N SER A 66 4.27 -5.92 1.56
CA SER A 66 3.04 -5.18 1.93
C SER A 66 1.83 -6.05 2.25
N TYR A 67 1.77 -7.29 1.74
CA TYR A 67 0.74 -8.28 2.12
C TYR A 67 0.64 -8.55 3.63
N LEU A 68 1.74 -8.38 4.38
CA LEU A 68 1.75 -8.44 5.85
C LEU A 68 0.73 -7.46 6.46
N TRP A 69 0.56 -6.29 5.84
CA TRP A 69 -0.24 -5.18 6.36
C TRP A 69 -1.69 -5.16 5.87
N ARG A 70 -2.13 -6.13 5.05
CA ARG A 70 -3.48 -6.14 4.44
C ARG A 70 -4.63 -6.04 5.46
N ARG A 71 -4.46 -6.62 6.66
CA ARG A 71 -5.47 -6.55 7.72
C ARG A 71 -5.47 -5.20 8.43
N LEU A 72 -4.31 -4.57 8.57
CA LEU A 72 -4.23 -3.19 9.03
C LEU A 72 -4.87 -2.24 8.01
N ALA A 73 -4.60 -2.45 6.71
CA ALA A 73 -5.24 -1.70 5.63
C ALA A 73 -6.76 -1.78 5.73
N ARG A 74 -7.30 -3.00 5.82
CA ARG A 74 -8.73 -3.24 6.02
C ARG A 74 -9.26 -2.52 7.25
N ALA A 75 -8.61 -2.67 8.40
CA ALA A 75 -9.04 -2.03 9.65
C ALA A 75 -9.08 -0.49 9.54
N THR A 76 -8.12 0.13 8.84
CA THR A 76 -8.13 1.59 8.64
C THR A 76 -9.29 2.06 7.76
N VAL A 77 -9.63 1.29 6.71
CA VAL A 77 -10.76 1.59 5.81
C VAL A 77 -12.10 1.35 6.52
N ASP A 78 -12.26 0.22 7.21
CA ASP A 78 -13.49 -0.13 7.93
C ASP A 78 -13.79 0.89 9.05
N ALA A 79 -12.76 1.32 9.78
CA ALA A 79 -12.89 2.37 10.80
C ALA A 79 -13.37 3.69 10.18
N ALA A 80 -12.83 4.08 9.02
CA ALA A 80 -13.22 5.28 8.31
C ALA A 80 -14.68 5.22 7.83
N GLN A 81 -15.08 4.09 7.25
CA GLN A 81 -16.46 3.86 6.76
C GLN A 81 -17.49 3.80 7.89
N SER A 82 -17.07 3.42 9.10
CA SER A 82 -17.91 3.39 10.29
C SER A 82 -18.01 4.75 11.01
N GLY A 83 -17.50 5.84 10.40
CA GLY A 83 -17.50 7.19 10.98
C GLY A 83 -16.39 7.44 12.00
N GLY A 84 -15.44 6.51 12.13
CA GLY A 84 -14.23 6.67 12.94
C GLY A 84 -13.20 7.56 12.25
N ARG A 85 -12.05 7.75 12.91
CA ARG A 85 -10.94 8.53 12.35
C ARG A 85 -10.36 7.82 11.12
N ALA A 86 -10.38 8.50 9.98
CA ALA A 86 -9.84 7.99 8.74
C ALA A 86 -8.32 8.08 8.70
N TRP A 87 -7.64 6.94 8.60
CA TRP A 87 -6.20 6.86 8.38
C TRP A 87 -5.92 6.28 7.00
N ARG A 88 -5.13 6.98 6.19
CA ARG A 88 -4.57 6.42 4.96
C ARG A 88 -3.41 5.49 5.35
N LEU A 89 -3.41 4.25 4.86
CA LEU A 89 -2.27 3.37 5.00
C LEU A 89 -1.46 3.38 3.70
N ILE A 90 -0.15 3.55 3.84
CA ILE A 90 0.85 3.35 2.80
C ILE A 90 1.79 2.24 3.25
N ALA A 91 1.97 1.20 2.43
CA ALA A 91 2.99 0.16 2.67
C ALA A 91 3.75 -0.14 1.37
N PRO A 92 4.99 0.37 1.22
CA PRO A 92 5.86 0.03 0.09
C PRO A 92 6.44 -1.39 0.23
N ASP A 93 6.77 -2.02 -0.90
CA ASP A 93 7.55 -3.26 -1.01
C ASP A 93 9.05 -3.02 -1.23
#